data_AF-A0A6V7W6W9-F1
#
_entry.id   AF-A0A6V7W6W9-F1
#
_cell.length_a   1.000
_cell.length_b   1.000
_cell.length_c   1.000
_cell.angle_alpha   90.00
_cell.angle_beta   90.00
_cell.angle_gamma   90.00
#
_symmetry.space_group_name_H-M   'P 1'
#
loop_
_entity.id
_entity.type
_entity.pdbx_description
1 polymer ?
#
loop_
_entity_poly.entity_id
_entity_poly.type
_entity_poly.pdbx_seq_one_letter_code
_entity_poly.pdbx_strand_id
1 'polypeptide(L)'
;MIMLKTQSKTKRYKNDKEGEDKKGEICIRNNPNEFYYDCGKCPVNNELFKNTSNVTLSKRFVGTNLSEIQCAECNNGPLCNNEKFLEKQLFCLEKSENQTKIIKGTRICKDKCFVSRKLTTGNVKHGCGGCSKSDKVDCITCKGDYCNTGDKVTKLCWTNKNEKCKTKNPCYTLRTSTNEVKKGCGKCPFHTCEECNDHLCNNQDPFYCFGLMGSYKNCKKSDCYIAKIEEKNGEEKIDQFHYDCGKCPSGILNLSPYIKTKDLTLQNKIKKINMSNVQCAQCNNKPACNADTFFESQLFCWEKEFNKWTATKGKRVCKKGFCFVGINKKEKGIEQGCGKCSDQHDLDKCFNCSTPHCNDETKLPQIKCYQLTYNQQPYEKKARTCYQSVDSCYIARDVSWRAEQNCGECPKKYKNCVMCNHTDLCNEDSLLPLSTTTTETKTNNWVSSTTTKLSTKRNLELLLRVQHIVFLQDHRHK
;
A
#
# COMPACT_ATOMS: atom_id res chain seq x y z
N MET A 1 16.55 -61.73 -37.04
CA MET A 1 16.58 -60.27 -36.85
C MET A 1 17.73 -59.73 -37.70
N ILE A 2 17.40 -58.82 -38.62
CA ILE A 2 18.16 -58.45 -39.81
C ILE A 2 19.46 -57.70 -39.48
N MET A 3 20.47 -57.93 -40.33
CA MET A 3 21.83 -57.37 -40.36
C MET A 3 21.92 -55.84 -40.34
N LEU A 4 23.07 -55.30 -39.89
CA LEU A 4 24.06 -54.63 -40.76
C LEU A 4 25.34 -54.29 -39.98
N LYS A 5 26.42 -55.04 -40.27
CA LYS A 5 27.81 -54.62 -40.04
C LYS A 5 28.16 -53.55 -41.07
N THR A 6 28.55 -52.36 -40.65
CA THR A 6 29.24 -51.39 -41.51
C THR A 6 30.71 -51.33 -41.15
N GLN A 7 31.53 -51.98 -41.97
CA GLN A 7 32.97 -51.74 -42.06
C GLN A 7 33.20 -50.31 -42.55
N SER A 8 33.84 -49.46 -41.75
CA SER A 8 34.45 -48.23 -42.23
C SER A 8 35.77 -48.56 -42.92
N LYS A 9 35.80 -48.42 -44.24
CA LYS A 9 37.00 -48.60 -45.08
C LYS A 9 38.01 -47.51 -44.77
N THR A 10 39.14 -47.88 -44.17
CA THR A 10 40.37 -47.09 -44.18
C THR A 10 40.90 -47.02 -45.61
N LYS A 11 40.62 -45.94 -46.36
CA LYS A 11 41.35 -45.66 -47.61
C LYS A 11 42.66 -44.96 -47.25
N ARG A 12 43.77 -45.72 -47.24
CA ARG A 12 45.13 -45.17 -47.36
C ARG A 12 45.27 -44.56 -48.76
N TYR A 13 45.41 -43.24 -48.83
CA TYR A 13 46.00 -42.60 -50.01
C TYR A 13 47.50 -42.47 -49.76
N LYS A 14 48.30 -43.32 -50.42
CA LYS A 14 49.69 -43.00 -50.73
C LYS A 14 49.65 -42.09 -51.96
N ASN A 15 50.16 -40.88 -51.84
CA ASN A 15 50.61 -40.11 -52.99
C ASN A 15 52.07 -39.76 -52.73
N ASP A 16 52.94 -40.46 -53.45
CA ASP A 16 54.33 -40.07 -53.67
C ASP A 16 54.33 -38.84 -54.56
N LYS A 17 54.71 -37.68 -54.01
CA LYS A 17 55.39 -36.59 -54.73
C LYS A 17 56.28 -35.86 -53.74
N GLU A 18 57.59 -36.05 -53.94
CA GLU A 18 58.65 -35.22 -53.38
C GLU A 18 58.50 -33.77 -53.84
N GLY A 19 58.89 -32.85 -52.97
CA GLY A 19 59.11 -31.44 -53.30
C GLY A 19 58.03 -30.48 -52.80
N GLU A 20 58.14 -30.05 -51.54
CA GLU A 20 58.01 -28.67 -51.03
C GLU A 20 57.66 -28.69 -49.54
N ASP A 21 58.41 -27.90 -48.75
CA ASP A 21 58.25 -27.67 -47.32
C ASP A 21 56.81 -27.25 -46.93
N LYS A 22 55.92 -28.22 -46.69
CA LYS A 22 54.61 -27.98 -46.06
C LYS A 22 54.69 -28.35 -44.58
N LYS A 23 55.20 -27.41 -43.78
CA LYS A 23 55.18 -27.51 -42.31
C LYS A 23 53.77 -27.24 -41.79
N GLY A 24 53.05 -28.30 -41.42
CA GLY A 24 51.85 -28.25 -40.58
C GLY A 24 50.73 -29.19 -41.04
N GLU A 25 50.34 -30.12 -40.17
CA GLU A 25 49.13 -30.93 -40.34
C GLU A 25 48.03 -30.41 -39.38
N ILE A 26 46.77 -30.38 -39.84
CA ILE A 26 45.58 -29.94 -39.10
C ILE A 26 44.57 -31.07 -38.87
N CYS A 27 43.88 -31.01 -37.73
CA CYS A 27 42.74 -31.87 -37.41
C CYS A 27 41.53 -31.00 -37.04
N ILE A 28 40.37 -31.31 -37.63
CA ILE A 28 39.11 -30.55 -37.53
C ILE A 28 38.00 -31.48 -37.04
N ARG A 29 37.17 -31.03 -36.09
CA ARG A 29 35.99 -31.76 -35.59
C ARG A 29 34.75 -30.89 -35.62
N ASN A 30 33.71 -31.38 -36.30
CA ASN A 30 32.39 -30.74 -36.40
C ASN A 30 31.35 -31.41 -35.49
N ASN A 31 31.52 -32.71 -35.23
CA ASN A 31 30.65 -33.52 -34.36
C ASN A 31 31.48 -34.50 -33.54
N PRO A 32 30.95 -35.05 -32.43
CA PRO A 32 31.69 -35.97 -31.56
C PRO A 32 32.29 -37.17 -32.31
N ASN A 33 31.67 -37.62 -33.39
CA ASN A 33 32.08 -38.84 -34.09
C ASN A 33 32.72 -38.58 -35.47
N GLU A 34 32.96 -37.31 -35.83
CA GLU A 34 33.48 -36.96 -37.16
C GLU A 34 34.73 -36.08 -37.06
N PHE A 35 35.85 -36.65 -37.49
CA PHE A 35 37.14 -35.99 -37.60
C PHE A 35 37.54 -35.83 -39.05
N TYR A 36 38.18 -34.70 -39.35
CA TYR A 36 38.70 -34.37 -40.65
C TYR A 36 40.16 -33.96 -40.52
N TYR A 37 40.98 -34.38 -41.48
CA TYR A 37 42.43 -34.28 -41.44
C TYR A 37 42.92 -33.64 -42.74
N ASP A 38 43.74 -32.60 -42.64
CA ASP A 38 44.30 -31.90 -43.79
C ASP A 38 45.64 -31.26 -43.42
N CYS A 39 46.32 -30.61 -44.37
CA CYS A 39 47.54 -29.86 -44.12
C CYS A 39 47.23 -28.36 -44.06
N GLY A 40 47.98 -27.61 -43.23
CA GLY A 40 47.89 -26.14 -43.19
C GLY A 40 47.72 -25.56 -41.79
N LYS A 41 46.92 -24.48 -41.69
CA LYS A 41 46.64 -23.78 -40.43
C LYS A 41 45.13 -23.79 -40.15
N CYS A 42 44.77 -23.69 -38.88
CA CYS A 42 43.40 -23.55 -38.48
C CYS A 42 42.82 -22.23 -39.03
N PRO A 43 41.67 -22.28 -39.71
CA PRO A 43 41.09 -21.10 -40.32
C PRO A 43 40.77 -20.01 -39.30
N VAL A 44 40.90 -18.76 -39.73
CA VAL A 44 40.72 -17.57 -38.89
C VAL A 44 39.33 -16.95 -39.06
N ASN A 45 38.66 -17.24 -40.18
CA ASN A 45 37.31 -16.76 -40.51
C ASN A 45 36.61 -17.71 -41.50
N ASN A 46 35.30 -17.49 -41.71
CA ASN A 46 34.44 -18.29 -42.60
C ASN A 46 34.83 -18.25 -44.08
N GLU A 47 35.61 -17.26 -44.51
CA GLU A 47 35.99 -17.09 -45.92
C GLU A 47 37.07 -18.08 -46.36
N LEU A 48 37.95 -18.50 -45.45
CA LEU A 48 39.02 -19.46 -45.75
C LEU A 48 38.49 -20.88 -46.08
N PHE A 49 37.35 -21.30 -45.51
CA PHE A 49 36.73 -22.58 -45.89
C PHE A 49 35.97 -22.52 -47.22
N LYS A 50 35.48 -21.34 -47.62
CA LYS A 50 34.79 -21.18 -48.91
C LYS A 50 35.75 -21.31 -50.10
N ASN A 51 37.02 -20.96 -49.89
CA ASN A 51 38.06 -20.97 -50.91
C ASN A 51 38.97 -22.21 -50.86
N THR A 52 38.63 -23.25 -50.08
CA THR A 52 39.38 -24.51 -50.12
C THR A 52 39.14 -25.23 -51.44
N SER A 53 40.21 -25.71 -52.07
CA SER A 53 40.15 -26.57 -53.26
C SER A 53 39.58 -27.97 -52.94
N ASN A 54 39.37 -28.30 -51.65
CA ASN A 54 38.77 -29.55 -51.23
C ASN A 54 37.24 -29.48 -51.28
N VAL A 55 36.66 -29.93 -52.41
CA VAL A 55 35.21 -29.97 -52.69
C VAL A 55 34.40 -30.71 -51.60
N THR A 56 35.01 -31.62 -50.86
CA THR A 56 34.34 -32.39 -49.78
C THR A 56 34.20 -31.57 -48.50
N LEU A 57 35.22 -30.78 -48.15
CA LEU A 57 35.17 -29.82 -47.04
C LEU A 57 34.14 -28.73 -47.31
N SER A 58 34.22 -28.11 -48.49
CA SER A 58 33.37 -26.97 -48.82
C SER A 58 31.89 -27.35 -48.79
N LYS A 59 31.50 -28.51 -49.37
CA LYS A 59 30.12 -29.02 -49.34
C LYS A 59 29.61 -29.34 -47.92
N ARG A 60 30.47 -29.78 -47.01
CA ARG A 60 30.06 -30.26 -45.67
C ARG A 60 29.98 -29.13 -44.64
N PHE A 61 30.73 -28.04 -44.86
CA PHE A 61 30.75 -26.87 -44.00
C PHE A 61 29.90 -25.70 -44.55
N VAL A 62 29.21 -25.87 -45.69
CA VAL A 62 28.19 -24.91 -46.16
C VAL A 62 27.08 -24.81 -45.11
N GLY A 63 26.96 -23.64 -44.48
CA GLY A 63 25.94 -23.36 -43.47
C GLY A 63 26.34 -23.68 -42.02
N THR A 64 27.52 -24.26 -41.79
CA THR A 64 28.07 -24.46 -40.43
C THR A 64 28.79 -23.20 -39.97
N ASN A 65 28.52 -22.75 -38.75
CA ASN A 65 29.24 -21.60 -38.19
C ASN A 65 30.61 -22.06 -37.66
N LEU A 66 31.70 -21.42 -38.10
CA LEU A 66 33.07 -21.75 -37.66
C LEU A 66 33.26 -21.75 -36.14
N SER A 67 32.41 -21.02 -35.40
CA SER A 67 32.41 -21.02 -33.94
C SER A 67 32.02 -22.35 -33.31
N GLU A 68 31.62 -23.34 -34.12
CA GLU A 68 31.20 -24.68 -33.66
C GLU A 68 32.24 -25.76 -33.99
N ILE A 69 33.28 -25.42 -34.76
CA ILE A 69 34.24 -26.37 -35.31
C ILE A 69 35.55 -26.31 -34.53
N GLN A 70 35.89 -27.36 -33.79
CA GLN A 70 37.18 -27.44 -33.11
C GLN A 70 38.30 -27.69 -34.13
N CYS A 71 39.42 -26.98 -34.00
CA CYS A 71 40.57 -27.15 -34.86
C CYS A 71 41.88 -27.12 -34.06
N ALA A 72 42.78 -28.03 -34.41
CA ALA A 72 44.12 -28.10 -33.84
C ALA A 72 45.20 -28.19 -34.93
N GLU A 73 46.25 -27.38 -34.76
CA GLU A 73 47.49 -27.42 -35.56
C GLU A 73 48.53 -28.24 -34.80
N CYS A 74 49.15 -29.22 -35.45
CA CYS A 74 50.26 -29.97 -34.87
C CYS A 74 51.57 -29.62 -35.59
N ASN A 75 52.57 -29.18 -34.81
CA ASN A 75 53.85 -28.68 -35.32
C ASN A 75 55.04 -29.63 -35.05
N ASN A 76 54.77 -30.82 -34.50
CA ASN A 76 55.80 -31.69 -33.90
C ASN A 76 55.91 -33.04 -34.61
N GLY A 77 56.18 -33.02 -35.92
CA GLY A 77 56.53 -34.22 -36.71
C GLY A 77 55.42 -34.73 -37.62
N PRO A 78 55.73 -35.71 -38.48
CA PRO A 78 54.79 -36.26 -39.46
C PRO A 78 53.67 -37.06 -38.79
N LEU A 79 52.46 -37.04 -39.37
CA LEU A 79 51.28 -37.81 -38.94
C LEU A 79 50.79 -37.50 -37.52
N CYS A 80 50.94 -36.25 -37.09
CA CYS A 80 50.56 -35.80 -35.75
C CYS A 80 49.06 -35.47 -35.64
N ASN A 81 48.37 -35.26 -36.76
CA ASN A 81 46.96 -34.86 -36.80
C ASN A 81 45.99 -36.04 -36.63
N ASN A 82 46.04 -36.78 -35.52
CA ASN A 82 45.09 -37.87 -35.23
C ASN A 82 43.98 -37.46 -34.23
N GLU A 83 42.90 -38.23 -34.15
CA GLU A 83 41.79 -38.04 -33.19
C GLU A 83 42.29 -37.88 -31.74
N LYS A 84 43.17 -38.79 -31.30
CA LYS A 84 43.76 -38.76 -29.95
C LYS A 84 44.57 -37.49 -29.69
N PHE A 85 45.15 -36.89 -30.72
CA PHE A 85 45.83 -35.60 -30.61
C PHE A 85 44.81 -34.49 -30.34
N LEU A 86 43.74 -34.40 -31.13
CA LEU A 86 42.71 -33.38 -30.97
C LEU A 86 42.00 -33.50 -29.61
N GLU A 87 41.65 -34.71 -29.18
CA GLU A 87 40.95 -34.96 -27.91
C GLU A 87 41.81 -34.67 -26.67
N LYS A 88 43.14 -34.65 -26.82
CA LYS A 88 44.06 -34.24 -25.75
C LYS A 88 44.28 -32.73 -25.69
N GLN A 89 43.83 -31.99 -26.70
CA GLN A 89 43.98 -30.54 -26.70
C GLN A 89 42.99 -29.90 -25.75
N LEU A 90 43.45 -28.84 -25.08
CA LEU A 90 42.60 -28.07 -24.20
C LEU A 90 41.81 -27.03 -25.00
N PHE A 91 40.49 -27.05 -24.89
CA PHE A 91 39.62 -25.99 -25.41
C PHE A 91 38.98 -25.20 -24.26
N CYS A 92 38.75 -23.90 -24.44
CA CYS A 92 38.20 -23.03 -23.41
C CYS A 92 36.91 -22.37 -23.87
N LEU A 93 36.05 -21.97 -22.93
CA LEU A 93 34.98 -21.03 -23.24
C LEU A 93 35.59 -19.66 -23.54
N GLU A 94 35.00 -18.95 -24.49
CA GLU A 94 35.41 -17.60 -24.88
C GLU A 94 34.23 -16.64 -24.76
N LYS A 95 34.50 -15.47 -24.20
CA LYS A 95 33.56 -14.35 -24.11
C LYS A 95 34.36 -13.08 -23.89
N SER A 96 34.31 -12.17 -24.85
CA SER A 96 34.88 -10.84 -24.71
C SER A 96 33.96 -9.92 -23.89
N GLU A 97 34.47 -8.78 -23.44
CA GLU A 97 33.75 -7.86 -22.55
C GLU A 97 32.47 -7.26 -23.17
N ASN A 98 32.41 -7.17 -24.49
CA ASN A 98 31.29 -6.56 -25.24
C ASN A 98 30.32 -7.60 -25.80
N GLN A 99 30.59 -8.90 -25.64
CA GLN A 99 29.73 -9.96 -26.13
C GLN A 99 28.75 -10.41 -25.05
N THR A 100 27.49 -10.62 -25.43
CA THR A 100 26.47 -11.13 -24.51
C THR A 100 26.54 -12.64 -24.37
N LYS A 101 26.81 -13.35 -25.47
CA LYS A 101 26.86 -14.82 -25.55
C LYS A 101 28.26 -15.35 -25.25
N ILE A 102 28.31 -16.45 -24.49
CA ILE A 102 29.50 -17.29 -24.33
C ILE A 102 29.55 -18.23 -25.52
N ILE A 103 30.73 -18.40 -26.12
CA ILE A 103 30.96 -19.37 -27.19
C ILE A 103 31.95 -20.44 -26.73
N LYS A 104 31.90 -21.60 -27.38
CA LYS A 104 32.95 -22.61 -27.25
C LYS A 104 34.13 -22.16 -28.10
N GLY A 105 35.28 -21.91 -27.47
CA GLY A 105 36.51 -21.59 -28.18
C GLY A 105 36.91 -22.77 -29.05
N THR A 106 37.20 -22.49 -30.31
CA THR A 106 37.48 -23.50 -31.34
C THR A 106 38.96 -23.77 -31.53
N ARG A 107 39.81 -23.02 -30.85
CA ARG A 107 41.27 -23.10 -30.92
C ARG A 107 41.86 -23.71 -29.66
N ILE A 108 42.98 -24.39 -29.84
CA ILE A 108 43.77 -24.95 -28.74
C ILE A 108 44.21 -23.85 -27.78
N CYS A 109 43.98 -24.08 -26.50
CA CYS A 109 44.59 -23.34 -25.43
C CYS A 109 45.82 -24.06 -24.88
N LYS A 110 46.97 -23.40 -24.84
CA LYS A 110 48.27 -24.07 -24.58
C LYS A 110 48.50 -24.49 -23.12
N ASP A 111 47.86 -23.83 -22.13
CA ASP A 111 48.17 -24.06 -20.71
C ASP A 111 46.92 -24.29 -19.85
N LYS A 112 46.06 -23.28 -19.77
CA LYS A 112 44.88 -23.30 -18.89
C LYS A 112 43.80 -22.35 -19.39
N CYS A 113 42.56 -22.63 -19.02
CA CYS A 113 41.45 -21.71 -19.24
C CYS A 113 41.31 -20.77 -18.04
N PHE A 114 40.87 -19.54 -18.27
CA PHE A 114 40.51 -18.61 -17.20
C PHE A 114 39.06 -18.15 -17.30
N VAL A 115 38.49 -17.86 -16.14
CA VAL A 115 37.26 -17.10 -15.98
C VAL A 115 37.51 -16.00 -14.96
N SER A 116 37.08 -14.78 -15.27
CA SER A 116 37.31 -13.63 -14.39
C SER A 116 36.10 -12.72 -14.34
N ARG A 117 35.88 -12.07 -13.20
CA ARG A 117 34.85 -11.05 -13.03
C ARG A 117 35.49 -9.68 -12.84
N LYS A 118 35.12 -8.72 -13.70
CA LYS A 118 35.62 -7.33 -13.64
C LYS A 118 35.15 -6.64 -12.36
N LEU A 119 36.04 -5.89 -11.71
CA LEU A 119 35.75 -5.19 -10.45
C LEU A 119 34.68 -4.10 -10.59
N THR A 120 34.67 -3.38 -11.70
CA THR A 120 33.80 -2.20 -11.90
C THR A 120 32.42 -2.55 -12.43
N THR A 121 32.33 -3.42 -13.44
CA THR A 121 31.06 -3.75 -14.10
C THR A 121 30.46 -5.06 -13.63
N GLY A 122 31.24 -5.94 -12.99
CA GLY A 122 30.80 -7.30 -12.68
C GLY A 122 30.72 -8.22 -13.89
N ASN A 123 31.12 -7.80 -15.09
CA ASN A 123 31.10 -8.63 -16.29
C ASN A 123 32.04 -9.82 -16.16
N VAL A 124 31.60 -10.97 -16.65
CA VAL A 124 32.39 -12.20 -16.66
C VAL A 124 33.07 -12.37 -18.02
N LYS A 125 34.40 -12.51 -17.98
CA LYS A 125 35.27 -12.73 -19.14
C LYS A 125 35.83 -14.15 -19.09
N HIS A 126 35.83 -14.80 -20.25
CA HIS A 126 36.30 -16.17 -20.43
C HIS A 126 37.37 -16.20 -21.52
N GLY A 127 38.40 -17.02 -21.35
CA GLY A 127 39.36 -17.26 -22.43
C GLY A 127 40.48 -18.22 -22.07
N CYS A 128 41.45 -18.29 -22.96
CA CYS A 128 42.69 -19.03 -22.79
C CYS A 128 43.75 -18.20 -22.05
N GLY A 129 44.53 -18.86 -21.19
CA GLY A 129 45.68 -18.28 -20.51
C GLY A 129 45.47 -18.12 -19.01
N GLY A 130 46.34 -17.30 -18.39
CA GLY A 130 46.32 -17.06 -16.96
C GLY A 130 45.50 -15.85 -16.52
N CYS A 131 45.30 -15.76 -15.21
CA CYS A 131 44.74 -14.58 -14.58
C CYS A 131 45.78 -13.45 -14.48
N SER A 132 45.58 -12.35 -15.23
CA SER A 132 46.18 -11.05 -14.89
C SER A 132 45.58 -10.52 -13.57
N LYS A 133 46.40 -9.92 -12.69
CA LYS A 133 45.98 -9.53 -11.32
C LYS A 133 45.23 -8.19 -11.23
N SER A 134 45.30 -7.32 -12.23
CA SER A 134 44.64 -6.01 -12.19
C SER A 134 43.13 -6.09 -12.48
N ASP A 135 42.36 -5.25 -11.78
CA ASP A 135 40.95 -4.90 -12.03
C ASP A 135 39.90 -6.02 -11.98
N LYS A 136 40.11 -7.05 -11.16
CA LYS A 136 39.21 -8.21 -11.04
C LYS A 136 38.72 -8.42 -9.61
N VAL A 137 37.42 -8.72 -9.46
CA VAL A 137 36.85 -9.26 -8.21
C VAL A 137 37.45 -10.62 -7.91
N ASP A 138 37.47 -11.46 -8.94
CA ASP A 138 37.86 -12.84 -8.85
C ASP A 138 38.36 -13.34 -10.20
N CYS A 139 39.31 -14.27 -10.15
CA CYS A 139 39.82 -14.92 -11.33
C CYS A 139 40.27 -16.33 -11.00
N ILE A 140 39.77 -17.28 -11.77
CA ILE A 140 40.04 -18.70 -11.56
C ILE A 140 40.59 -19.27 -12.85
N THR A 141 41.63 -20.10 -12.71
CA THR A 141 42.17 -20.90 -13.79
C THR A 141 41.86 -22.37 -13.60
N CYS A 142 41.70 -23.12 -14.69
CA CYS A 142 41.48 -24.56 -14.64
C CYS A 142 42.11 -25.27 -15.84
N LYS A 143 42.34 -26.58 -15.69
CA LYS A 143 42.87 -27.47 -16.71
C LYS A 143 41.79 -28.53 -17.02
N GLY A 144 41.26 -28.50 -18.23
CA GLY A 144 40.16 -29.36 -18.67
C GLY A 144 39.27 -28.64 -19.68
N ASP A 145 38.69 -29.36 -20.63
CA ASP A 145 37.92 -28.75 -21.70
C ASP A 145 36.72 -27.97 -21.20
N TYR A 146 36.60 -26.73 -21.67
CA TYR A 146 35.52 -25.79 -21.35
C TYR A 146 35.30 -25.61 -19.84
N CYS A 147 36.34 -25.82 -19.03
CA CYS A 147 36.24 -25.85 -17.58
C CYS A 147 35.98 -24.48 -16.95
N ASN A 148 36.15 -23.38 -17.68
CA ASN A 148 36.11 -22.02 -17.17
C ASN A 148 34.68 -21.45 -17.14
N THR A 149 33.76 -22.10 -16.43
CA THR A 149 32.35 -21.68 -16.31
C THR A 149 32.17 -20.47 -15.38
N GLY A 150 31.13 -19.66 -15.64
CA GLY A 150 30.92 -18.35 -14.99
C GLY A 150 30.52 -18.40 -13.51
N ASP A 151 29.93 -19.51 -13.07
CA ASP A 151 29.54 -19.80 -11.68
C ASP A 151 30.74 -20.02 -10.74
N LYS A 152 31.93 -20.27 -11.30
CA LYS A 152 33.14 -20.46 -10.51
C LYS A 152 33.60 -19.17 -9.84
N VAL A 153 33.44 -18.02 -10.51
CA VAL A 153 33.88 -16.72 -9.98
C VAL A 153 32.84 -16.09 -9.07
N THR A 154 33.32 -15.57 -7.95
CA THR A 154 32.51 -14.81 -7.00
C THR A 154 32.11 -13.43 -7.54
N LYS A 155 31.12 -12.82 -6.88
CA LYS A 155 30.65 -11.45 -7.07
C LYS A 155 30.83 -10.64 -5.79
N LEU A 156 30.60 -9.34 -5.88
CA LEU A 156 30.56 -8.44 -4.72
C LEU A 156 29.12 -8.08 -4.40
N CYS A 157 28.83 -7.91 -3.12
CA CYS A 157 27.59 -7.33 -2.61
C CYS A 157 27.92 -6.15 -1.68
N TRP A 158 27.02 -5.19 -1.59
CA TRP A 158 27.12 -4.11 -0.61
C TRP A 158 26.91 -4.63 0.82
N THR A 159 27.60 -4.01 1.77
CA THR A 159 27.35 -4.15 3.21
C THR A 159 27.09 -2.78 3.85
N ASN A 160 26.66 -2.75 5.12
CA ASN A 160 26.27 -1.52 5.81
C ASN A 160 27.40 -0.51 6.06
N LYS A 161 28.67 -0.93 5.95
CA LYS A 161 29.84 -0.12 6.36
C LYS A 161 30.57 0.54 5.17
N ASN A 162 29.89 0.72 4.03
CA ASN A 162 30.54 1.01 2.75
C ASN A 162 31.60 -0.03 2.32
N GLU A 163 31.62 -1.17 3.00
CA GLU A 163 32.44 -2.33 2.65
C GLU A 163 31.71 -3.20 1.61
N LYS A 164 32.46 -4.08 0.97
CA LYS A 164 31.93 -5.04 -0.01
C LYS A 164 32.33 -6.44 0.42
N CYS A 165 31.37 -7.37 0.41
CA CYS A 165 31.65 -8.78 0.68
C CYS A 165 31.74 -9.57 -0.63
N LYS A 166 32.69 -10.51 -0.71
CA LYS A 166 32.93 -11.38 -1.87
C LYS A 166 32.23 -12.73 -1.65
N THR A 167 31.37 -13.15 -2.58
CA THR A 167 30.52 -14.34 -2.39
C THR A 167 30.12 -15.04 -3.70
N LYS A 168 29.75 -16.33 -3.62
CA LYS A 168 29.00 -17.04 -4.67
C LYS A 168 27.48 -17.01 -4.44
N ASN A 169 27.06 -16.78 -3.20
CA ASN A 169 25.66 -16.72 -2.79
C ASN A 169 24.99 -15.43 -3.28
N PRO A 170 23.66 -15.30 -3.19
CA PRO A 170 22.96 -14.04 -3.46
C PRO A 170 23.47 -12.88 -2.61
N CYS A 171 23.21 -11.66 -3.07
CA CYS A 171 23.28 -10.46 -2.26
C CYS A 171 21.90 -10.23 -1.65
N TYR A 172 21.83 -9.65 -0.46
CA TYR A 172 20.54 -9.31 0.14
C TYR A 172 20.47 -7.84 0.59
N THR A 173 19.26 -7.32 0.61
CA THR A 173 18.87 -6.12 1.37
C THR A 173 17.68 -6.47 2.27
N LEU A 174 17.76 -6.15 3.55
CA LEU A 174 16.78 -6.41 4.59
C LEU A 174 16.37 -5.08 5.23
N ARG A 175 15.08 -4.94 5.54
CA ARG A 175 14.61 -3.87 6.43
C ARG A 175 14.23 -4.43 7.79
N THR A 176 14.83 -3.87 8.84
CA THR A 176 14.56 -4.26 10.24
C THR A 176 13.25 -3.67 10.75
N SER A 177 12.76 -4.14 11.90
CA SER A 177 11.59 -3.58 12.58
C SER A 177 11.79 -2.10 12.98
N THR A 178 13.02 -1.65 13.20
CA THR A 178 13.37 -0.26 13.50
C THR A 178 13.54 0.61 12.24
N ASN A 179 13.18 0.10 11.07
CA ASN A 179 13.32 0.75 9.76
C ASN A 179 14.76 0.89 9.24
N GLU A 180 15.76 0.34 9.94
CA GLU A 180 17.14 0.28 9.46
C GLU A 180 17.25 -0.65 8.26
N VAL A 181 18.05 -0.23 7.27
CA VAL A 181 18.41 -1.05 6.12
C VAL A 181 19.70 -1.82 6.42
N LYS A 182 19.67 -3.14 6.22
CA LYS A 182 20.83 -4.01 6.34
C LYS A 182 21.12 -4.70 5.01
N LYS A 183 22.38 -4.68 4.57
CA LYS A 183 22.86 -5.26 3.31
C LYS A 183 23.95 -6.29 3.59
N GLY A 184 24.01 -7.34 2.79
CA GLY A 184 25.06 -8.34 2.93
C GLY A 184 25.09 -9.41 1.85
N CYS A 185 25.90 -10.42 2.12
CA CYS A 185 26.06 -11.62 1.31
C CYS A 185 25.33 -12.79 1.95
N GLY A 186 24.70 -13.63 1.13
CA GLY A 186 23.97 -14.81 1.57
C GLY A 186 22.50 -14.78 1.20
N LYS A 187 21.77 -15.76 1.72
CA LYS A 187 20.32 -15.83 1.61
C LYS A 187 19.68 -14.85 2.59
N CYS A 188 18.44 -14.48 2.31
CA CYS A 188 17.64 -13.62 3.14
C CYS A 188 17.40 -14.28 4.51
N PRO A 189 17.71 -13.58 5.62
CA PRO A 189 17.51 -14.11 6.96
C PRO A 189 16.05 -14.00 7.44
N PHE A 190 15.24 -13.11 6.85
CA PHE A 190 13.86 -12.83 7.26
C PHE A 190 12.98 -12.51 6.06
N HIS A 191 11.66 -12.40 6.27
CA HIS A 191 10.65 -12.10 5.24
C HIS A 191 10.62 -10.65 4.74
N THR A 192 11.19 -9.68 5.48
CA THR A 192 11.37 -8.28 5.01
C THR A 192 12.69 -8.08 4.25
N CYS A 193 13.02 -9.05 3.40
CA CYS A 193 14.29 -9.11 2.72
C CYS A 193 14.12 -9.43 1.22
N GLU A 194 14.99 -8.85 0.41
CA GLU A 194 15.12 -9.11 -1.01
C GLU A 194 16.50 -9.68 -1.33
N GLU A 195 16.50 -10.72 -2.17
CA GLU A 195 17.73 -11.31 -2.73
C GLU A 195 17.91 -10.90 -4.19
N CYS A 196 19.16 -10.75 -4.60
CA CYS A 196 19.51 -10.56 -6.00
C CYS A 196 20.83 -11.27 -6.32
N ASN A 197 21.00 -11.71 -7.57
CA ASN A 197 22.10 -12.59 -7.97
C ASN A 197 23.24 -11.90 -8.72
N ASP A 198 23.06 -10.64 -9.10
CA ASP A 198 24.04 -9.90 -9.89
C ASP A 198 25.08 -9.18 -9.03
N HIS A 199 26.12 -8.68 -9.69
CA HIS A 199 27.20 -7.94 -9.03
C HIS A 199 26.67 -6.60 -8.49
N LEU A 200 26.86 -6.36 -7.18
CA LEU A 200 26.46 -5.13 -6.48
C LEU A 200 24.98 -4.75 -6.66
N CYS A 201 24.12 -5.76 -6.84
CA CYS A 201 22.70 -5.59 -7.15
C CYS A 201 21.85 -5.13 -5.95
N ASN A 202 22.33 -5.30 -4.72
CA ASN A 202 21.62 -4.94 -3.50
C ASN A 202 21.79 -3.45 -3.15
N ASN A 203 21.78 -2.58 -4.16
CA ASN A 203 21.94 -1.14 -4.00
C ASN A 203 20.63 -0.45 -3.60
N GLN A 204 19.48 -1.00 -3.99
CA GLN A 204 18.16 -0.47 -3.65
C GLN A 204 17.70 -0.89 -2.26
N ASP A 205 16.94 0.00 -1.64
CA ASP A 205 16.38 -0.20 -0.31
C ASP A 205 14.91 -0.64 -0.45
N PRO A 206 14.54 -1.82 0.08
CA PRO A 206 13.20 -2.33 -0.04
C PRO A 206 12.25 -1.61 0.93
N PHE A 207 10.99 -1.48 0.53
CA PHE A 207 9.92 -0.98 1.40
C PHE A 207 8.90 -2.09 1.60
N TYR A 208 8.44 -2.24 2.84
CA TYR A 208 7.44 -3.25 3.17
C TYR A 208 6.27 -2.61 3.87
N CYS A 209 5.07 -3.05 3.51
CA CYS A 209 3.84 -2.78 4.25
C CYS A 209 3.28 -4.10 4.76
N PHE A 210 2.41 -4.05 5.77
CA PHE A 210 1.52 -5.18 5.98
C PHE A 210 0.61 -5.34 4.76
N GLY A 211 0.40 -6.58 4.37
CA GLY A 211 -0.53 -7.04 3.36
C GLY A 211 -1.56 -7.97 3.99
N LEU A 212 -2.15 -8.81 3.14
CA LEU A 212 -3.24 -9.71 3.52
C LEU A 212 -2.83 -10.64 4.67
N MET A 213 -3.73 -10.83 5.63
CA MET A 213 -3.53 -11.71 6.80
C MET A 213 -2.24 -11.40 7.60
N GLY A 214 -1.81 -10.13 7.63
CA GLY A 214 -0.59 -9.74 8.34
C GLY A 214 0.71 -10.17 7.65
N SER A 215 0.65 -10.63 6.40
CA SER A 215 1.84 -10.90 5.59
C SER A 215 2.60 -9.62 5.27
N TYR A 216 3.87 -9.74 4.88
CA TYR A 216 4.67 -8.60 4.43
C TYR A 216 4.58 -8.48 2.91
N LYS A 217 4.20 -7.30 2.44
CA LYS A 217 4.12 -6.97 1.02
C LYS A 217 5.25 -6.01 0.66
N ASN A 218 6.05 -6.39 -0.33
CA ASN A 218 7.06 -5.51 -0.89
C ASN A 218 6.42 -4.38 -1.73
N CYS A 219 6.90 -3.17 -1.56
CA CYS A 219 6.36 -1.94 -2.12
C CYS A 219 7.46 -1.13 -2.82
N LYS A 220 7.11 -0.50 -3.95
CA LYS A 220 8.02 0.41 -4.67
C LYS A 220 8.32 1.71 -3.91
N LYS A 221 7.46 2.06 -2.94
CA LYS A 221 7.53 3.29 -2.15
C LYS A 221 7.21 2.97 -0.68
N SER A 222 7.63 3.86 0.21
CA SER A 222 7.43 3.75 1.65
C SER A 222 6.02 4.01 2.16
N ASP A 223 5.11 4.46 1.29
CA ASP A 223 3.73 4.72 1.68
C ASP A 223 2.99 3.39 1.90
N CYS A 224 2.30 3.27 3.02
CA CYS A 224 1.42 2.16 3.35
C CYS A 224 0.06 2.69 3.79
N TYR A 225 -1.01 1.93 3.57
CA TYR A 225 -2.31 2.25 4.13
C TYR A 225 -2.99 1.03 4.75
N ILE A 226 -3.89 1.32 5.69
CA ILE A 226 -4.80 0.39 6.33
C ILE A 226 -6.21 0.98 6.27
N ALA A 227 -7.17 0.17 5.90
CA ALA A 227 -8.57 0.56 5.76
C ALA A 227 -9.48 -0.41 6.52
N LYS A 228 -10.50 0.11 7.20
CA LYS A 228 -11.46 -0.69 7.96
C LYS A 228 -12.71 -0.93 7.12
N ILE A 229 -12.94 -2.19 6.74
CA ILE A 229 -14.08 -2.61 5.94
C ILE A 229 -15.19 -3.08 6.87
N GLU A 230 -16.27 -2.30 6.95
CA GLU A 230 -17.48 -2.61 7.73
C GLU A 230 -18.67 -2.74 6.78
N GLU A 231 -19.18 -3.96 6.57
CA GLU A 231 -20.36 -4.23 5.73
C GLU A 231 -21.31 -5.20 6.44
N LYS A 232 -22.62 -5.00 6.28
CA LYS A 232 -23.64 -5.87 6.90
C LYS A 232 -24.74 -6.23 5.89
N ASN A 233 -25.22 -7.46 5.97
CA ASN A 233 -26.45 -7.90 5.33
C ASN A 233 -27.17 -8.93 6.23
N GLY A 234 -28.36 -8.59 6.72
CA GLY A 234 -29.07 -9.43 7.69
C GLY A 234 -28.24 -9.68 8.96
N GLU A 235 -28.01 -10.95 9.29
CA GLU A 235 -27.17 -11.38 10.41
C GLU A 235 -25.67 -11.43 10.07
N GLU A 236 -25.30 -11.51 8.78
CA GLU A 236 -23.89 -11.56 8.36
C GLU A 236 -23.26 -10.16 8.39
N LYS A 237 -22.12 -10.05 9.07
CA LYS A 237 -21.33 -8.80 9.19
C LYS A 237 -19.87 -9.10 8.84
N ILE A 238 -19.30 -8.27 7.96
CA ILE A 238 -17.86 -8.17 7.72
C ILE A 238 -17.35 -6.97 8.52
N ASP A 239 -16.32 -7.22 9.32
CA ASP A 239 -15.56 -6.21 10.06
C ASP A 239 -14.09 -6.63 10.02
N GLN A 240 -13.36 -6.12 9.02
CA GLN A 240 -11.99 -6.56 8.73
C GLN A 240 -11.11 -5.40 8.27
N PHE A 241 -9.81 -5.50 8.56
CA PHE A 241 -8.82 -4.58 8.03
C PHE A 241 -8.28 -5.06 6.67
N HIS A 242 -8.09 -4.10 5.77
CA HIS A 242 -7.39 -4.28 4.51
C HIS A 242 -6.11 -3.44 4.51
N TYR A 243 -5.01 -4.04 4.07
CA TYR A 243 -3.68 -3.47 4.13
C TYR A 243 -3.03 -3.49 2.75
N ASP A 244 -2.40 -2.39 2.35
CA ASP A 244 -1.65 -2.38 1.10
C ASP A 244 -0.58 -1.27 1.05
N CYS A 245 0.27 -1.35 0.02
CA CYS A 245 1.17 -0.29 -0.40
C CYS A 245 0.41 0.92 -0.93
N GLY A 246 0.97 2.09 -0.70
CA GLY A 246 0.52 3.37 -1.24
C GLY A 246 -0.29 4.21 -0.25
N LYS A 247 -0.96 5.21 -0.79
CA LYS A 247 -1.84 6.11 -0.06
C LYS A 247 -3.26 5.55 -0.06
N CYS A 248 -4.09 6.05 0.85
CA CYS A 248 -5.51 5.71 0.90
C CYS A 248 -6.18 5.94 -0.48
N PRO A 249 -6.69 4.87 -1.13
CA PRO A 249 -7.30 4.99 -2.44
C PRO A 249 -8.64 5.73 -2.36
N SER A 250 -9.00 6.41 -3.46
CA SER A 250 -10.31 7.08 -3.59
C SER A 250 -11.22 6.39 -4.62
N GLY A 251 -10.71 5.39 -5.33
CA GLY A 251 -11.45 4.65 -6.35
C GLY A 251 -12.19 3.42 -5.83
N ILE A 252 -12.75 2.67 -6.77
CA ILE A 252 -13.37 1.37 -6.52
C ILE A 252 -12.27 0.32 -6.32
N LEU A 253 -12.37 -0.45 -5.24
CA LEU A 253 -11.50 -1.56 -4.93
C LEU A 253 -12.29 -2.87 -4.91
N ASN A 254 -11.78 -3.89 -5.60
CA ASN A 254 -12.35 -5.22 -5.56
C ASN A 254 -11.67 -6.05 -4.46
N LEU A 255 -12.39 -6.30 -3.37
CA LEU A 255 -11.93 -7.11 -2.24
C LEU A 255 -12.44 -8.55 -2.26
N SER A 256 -13.17 -8.97 -3.31
CA SER A 256 -13.68 -10.34 -3.42
C SER A 256 -12.62 -11.44 -3.40
N PRO A 257 -11.37 -11.22 -3.89
CA PRO A 257 -10.32 -12.23 -3.76
C PRO A 257 -9.87 -12.45 -2.31
N TYR A 258 -10.18 -11.50 -1.42
CA TYR A 258 -9.59 -11.41 -0.08
C TYR A 258 -10.60 -11.72 1.02
N ILE A 259 -11.82 -11.21 0.88
CA ILE A 259 -12.89 -11.41 1.86
C ILE A 259 -13.86 -12.46 1.32
N LYS A 260 -13.96 -13.59 2.01
CA LYS A 260 -14.90 -14.66 1.67
C LYS A 260 -16.15 -14.52 2.51
N THR A 261 -17.30 -14.49 1.85
CA THR A 261 -18.65 -14.46 2.43
C THR A 261 -19.50 -15.44 1.64
N LYS A 262 -20.44 -16.11 2.32
CA LYS A 262 -21.42 -16.99 1.64
C LYS A 262 -22.61 -16.19 1.12
N ASP A 263 -22.89 -15.02 1.71
CA ASP A 263 -23.90 -14.10 1.22
C ASP A 263 -23.45 -13.42 -0.09
N LEU A 264 -24.24 -13.64 -1.15
CA LEU A 264 -24.00 -13.13 -2.50
C LEU A 264 -24.14 -11.61 -2.59
N THR A 265 -25.04 -11.01 -1.81
CA THR A 265 -25.24 -9.55 -1.75
C THR A 265 -24.01 -8.89 -1.16
N LEU A 266 -23.52 -9.42 -0.05
CA LEU A 266 -22.31 -8.98 0.62
C LEU A 266 -21.09 -9.20 -0.28
N GLN A 267 -21.04 -10.33 -1.00
CA GLN A 267 -20.00 -10.60 -1.99
C GLN A 267 -19.99 -9.58 -3.13
N ASN A 268 -21.16 -9.12 -3.58
CA ASN A 268 -21.28 -8.11 -4.61
C ASN A 268 -20.88 -6.71 -4.09
N LYS A 269 -21.18 -6.39 -2.83
CA LYS A 269 -20.70 -5.16 -2.19
C LYS A 269 -19.18 -5.12 -2.13
N ILE A 270 -18.52 -6.19 -1.66
CA ILE A 270 -17.05 -6.24 -1.56
C ILE A 270 -16.33 -6.21 -2.91
N LYS A 271 -16.99 -6.59 -4.02
CA LYS A 271 -16.42 -6.47 -5.37
C LYS A 271 -16.26 -5.02 -5.84
N LYS A 272 -17.06 -4.10 -5.30
CA LYS A 272 -17.15 -2.71 -5.74
C LYS A 272 -17.15 -1.76 -4.55
N ILE A 273 -16.25 -1.97 -3.59
CA ILE A 273 -16.12 -1.05 -2.46
C ILE A 273 -15.57 0.27 -2.96
N ASN A 274 -16.33 1.35 -2.71
CA ASN A 274 -15.84 2.69 -2.95
C ASN A 274 -14.97 3.13 -1.76
N MET A 275 -13.66 3.20 -1.96
CA MET A 275 -12.70 3.54 -0.90
C MET A 275 -12.80 5.00 -0.43
N SER A 276 -13.53 5.84 -1.17
CA SER A 276 -13.93 7.18 -0.70
C SER A 276 -15.04 7.15 0.35
N ASN A 277 -15.61 5.98 0.66
CA ASN A 277 -16.62 5.76 1.70
C ASN A 277 -16.10 4.96 2.90
N VAL A 278 -14.81 4.60 2.88
CA VAL A 278 -14.19 3.70 3.85
C VAL A 278 -13.20 4.48 4.72
N GLN A 279 -13.20 4.22 6.03
CA GLN A 279 -12.19 4.77 6.93
C GLN A 279 -10.81 4.23 6.55
N CYS A 280 -9.88 5.12 6.27
CA CYS A 280 -8.53 4.75 5.88
C CYS A 280 -7.49 5.66 6.54
N ALA A 281 -6.44 5.01 7.02
CA ALA A 281 -5.24 5.64 7.55
C ALA A 281 -4.04 5.27 6.68
N GLN A 282 -3.12 6.22 6.56
CA GLN A 282 -1.87 6.02 5.83
C GLN A 282 -0.69 6.39 6.71
N CYS A 283 0.39 5.66 6.57
CA CYS A 283 1.67 5.89 7.22
C CYS A 283 2.80 5.81 6.19
N ASN A 284 3.96 6.34 6.55
CA ASN A 284 5.13 6.35 5.68
C ASN A 284 6.41 6.15 6.48
N ASN A 285 7.50 5.87 5.75
CA ASN A 285 8.86 5.85 6.26
C ASN A 285 9.13 4.86 7.41
N LYS A 286 8.29 3.82 7.56
CA LYS A 286 8.48 2.72 8.50
C LYS A 286 7.96 1.42 7.89
N PRO A 287 8.64 0.29 8.04
CA PRO A 287 8.19 -0.97 7.49
C PRO A 287 6.96 -1.44 8.24
N ALA A 288 5.97 -1.95 7.51
CA ALA A 288 4.76 -2.52 8.09
C ALA A 288 4.09 -1.56 9.09
N CYS A 289 4.14 -0.25 8.81
CA CYS A 289 3.62 0.78 9.71
C CYS A 289 2.09 0.81 9.79
N ASN A 290 1.42 0.17 8.82
CA ASN A 290 -0.03 0.14 8.67
C ASN A 290 -0.64 -0.99 9.50
N ALA A 291 -0.23 -1.15 10.77
CA ALA A 291 -0.78 -2.14 11.68
C ALA A 291 -2.16 -1.73 12.25
N ASP A 292 -2.87 -2.67 12.86
CA ASP A 292 -4.17 -2.42 13.49
C ASP A 292 -4.04 -1.38 14.61
N THR A 293 -3.03 -1.54 15.47
CA THR A 293 -2.72 -0.58 16.54
C THR A 293 -2.42 0.82 16.01
N PHE A 294 -1.82 0.92 14.81
CA PHE A 294 -1.66 2.20 14.14
C PHE A 294 -3.02 2.79 13.77
N PHE A 295 -3.90 2.03 13.12
CA PHE A 295 -5.24 2.51 12.74
C PHE A 295 -6.07 2.94 13.96
N GLU A 296 -6.09 2.13 15.02
CA GLU A 296 -6.84 2.40 16.25
C GLU A 296 -6.36 3.65 16.97
N SER A 297 -5.07 3.98 16.88
CA SER A 297 -4.51 5.22 17.43
C SER A 297 -4.84 6.47 16.61
N GLN A 298 -5.43 6.34 15.42
CA GLN A 298 -5.70 7.49 14.56
C GLN A 298 -6.96 8.25 14.97
N LEU A 299 -6.89 9.57 14.86
CA LEU A 299 -8.01 10.46 15.12
C LEU A 299 -8.98 10.51 13.93
N PHE A 300 -10.06 9.74 14.00
CA PHE A 300 -11.23 9.90 13.11
C PHE A 300 -12.31 10.71 13.82
N CYS A 301 -12.91 11.70 13.14
CA CYS A 301 -13.96 12.55 13.72
C CYS A 301 -15.33 12.13 13.18
N TRP A 302 -16.42 12.46 13.88
CA TRP A 302 -17.73 12.51 13.24
C TRP A 302 -17.77 13.66 12.23
N GLU A 303 -18.39 13.42 11.07
CA GLU A 303 -18.59 14.40 10.01
C GLU A 303 -20.09 14.56 9.74
N LYS A 304 -20.57 15.80 9.87
CA LYS A 304 -21.97 16.19 9.64
C LYS A 304 -21.99 17.61 9.10
N GLU A 305 -22.53 17.77 7.89
CA GLU A 305 -22.89 19.09 7.36
C GLU A 305 -24.22 19.54 7.96
N PHE A 306 -24.44 20.85 8.07
CA PHE A 306 -25.63 21.42 8.70
C PHE A 306 -26.96 20.94 8.09
N ASN A 307 -26.98 20.60 6.81
CA ASN A 307 -28.15 20.11 6.06
C ASN A 307 -28.37 18.59 6.17
N LYS A 308 -27.44 17.85 6.81
CA LYS A 308 -27.53 16.40 6.96
C LYS A 308 -28.11 16.04 8.32
N TRP A 309 -29.07 15.12 8.30
CA TRP A 309 -29.73 14.64 9.51
C TRP A 309 -28.81 13.77 10.37
N THR A 310 -27.98 12.95 9.75
CA THR A 310 -27.14 11.95 10.42
C THR A 310 -25.65 12.27 10.29
N ALA A 311 -24.93 12.15 11.40
CA ALA A 311 -23.47 12.19 11.40
C ALA A 311 -22.93 10.89 10.79
N THR A 312 -21.80 11.00 10.09
CA THR A 312 -21.09 9.86 9.51
C THR A 312 -19.69 9.77 10.08
N LYS A 313 -19.13 8.55 10.18
CA LYS A 313 -17.74 8.39 10.60
C LYS A 313 -16.83 9.04 9.57
N GLY A 314 -15.92 9.88 10.02
CA GLY A 314 -14.90 10.51 9.19
C GLY A 314 -14.05 9.46 8.51
N LYS A 315 -13.86 9.63 7.21
CA LYS A 315 -13.30 8.59 6.32
C LYS A 315 -11.79 8.66 6.22
N ARG A 316 -11.20 9.74 6.71
CA ARG A 316 -9.76 10.02 6.70
C ARG A 316 -9.33 10.51 8.06
N VAL A 317 -8.06 10.25 8.39
CA VAL A 317 -7.46 10.71 9.64
C VAL A 317 -7.44 12.23 9.68
N CYS A 318 -7.89 12.79 10.81
CA CYS A 318 -7.89 14.21 11.05
C CYS A 318 -6.47 14.73 11.35
N LYS A 319 -5.78 15.19 10.30
CA LYS A 319 -4.40 15.71 10.42
C LYS A 319 -4.27 16.98 11.26
N LYS A 320 -5.36 17.71 11.49
CA LYS A 320 -5.37 18.90 12.35
C LYS A 320 -5.25 18.55 13.85
N GLY A 321 -5.46 17.28 14.23
CA GLY A 321 -5.29 16.80 15.61
C GLY A 321 -6.46 17.10 16.55
N PHE A 322 -7.54 17.69 16.05
CA PHE A 322 -8.74 18.00 16.82
C PHE A 322 -9.98 17.69 16.01
N CYS A 323 -11.01 17.19 16.67
CA CYS A 323 -12.37 17.13 16.13
C CYS A 323 -13.18 18.27 16.73
N PHE A 324 -14.11 18.83 15.95
CA PHE A 324 -15.02 19.86 16.41
C PHE A 324 -16.48 19.44 16.25
N VAL A 325 -17.33 19.98 17.12
CA VAL A 325 -18.78 19.99 16.99
C VAL A 325 -19.28 21.37 17.37
N GLY A 326 -20.12 21.98 16.55
CA GLY A 326 -20.63 23.33 16.78
C GLY A 326 -21.95 23.58 16.07
N ILE A 327 -22.54 24.74 16.31
CA ILE A 327 -23.79 25.16 15.69
C ILE A 327 -23.49 26.21 14.64
N ASN A 328 -23.91 25.98 13.40
CA ASN A 328 -23.73 26.94 12.33
C ASN A 328 -24.56 28.21 12.59
N LYS A 329 -23.92 29.38 12.57
CA LYS A 329 -24.52 30.68 12.87
C LYS A 329 -25.67 31.04 11.95
N LYS A 330 -25.54 30.72 10.66
CA LYS A 330 -26.49 31.09 9.59
C LYS A 330 -27.63 30.10 9.52
N GLU A 331 -27.28 28.82 9.44
CA GLU A 331 -28.22 27.74 9.14
C GLU A 331 -28.82 27.12 10.39
N LYS A 332 -28.29 27.46 11.58
CA LYS A 332 -28.79 27.01 12.88
C LYS A 332 -28.77 25.48 13.07
N GLY A 333 -28.04 24.76 12.21
CA GLY A 333 -27.82 23.33 12.26
C GLY A 333 -26.51 22.92 12.94
N ILE A 334 -26.39 21.64 13.29
CA ILE A 334 -25.16 21.06 13.87
C ILE A 334 -24.16 20.80 12.75
N GLU A 335 -22.92 21.21 12.99
CA GLU A 335 -21.79 20.94 12.11
C GLU A 335 -20.68 20.22 12.89
N GLN A 336 -20.19 19.13 12.32
CA GLN A 336 -19.15 18.27 12.92
C GLN A 336 -18.07 17.99 11.89
N GLY A 337 -16.81 17.98 12.32
CA GLY A 337 -15.73 17.58 11.43
C GLY A 337 -14.34 17.62 12.05
N CYS A 338 -13.34 17.54 11.16
CA CYS A 338 -11.94 17.65 11.51
C CYS A 338 -11.49 19.12 11.59
N GLY A 339 -10.87 19.49 12.70
CA GLY A 339 -10.29 20.82 12.92
C GLY A 339 -10.59 21.36 14.31
N LYS A 340 -10.24 22.64 14.50
CA LYS A 340 -10.53 23.38 15.72
C LYS A 340 -11.67 24.36 15.48
N CYS A 341 -12.47 24.60 16.50
CA CYS A 341 -13.48 25.67 16.52
C CYS A 341 -12.92 27.05 16.21
N SER A 342 -11.68 27.36 16.62
CA SER A 342 -11.02 28.63 16.32
C SER A 342 -10.87 28.89 14.82
N ASP A 343 -10.82 27.82 14.02
CA ASP A 343 -10.68 27.90 12.57
C ASP A 343 -12.04 28.05 11.87
N GLN A 344 -13.15 27.95 12.62
CA GLN A 344 -14.51 27.89 12.09
C GLN A 344 -15.29 29.16 12.47
N HIS A 345 -15.17 30.20 11.63
CA HIS A 345 -15.76 31.51 11.91
C HIS A 345 -17.30 31.51 11.95
N ASP A 346 -17.93 30.57 11.26
CA ASP A 346 -19.39 30.45 11.14
C ASP A 346 -20.01 29.56 12.25
N LEU A 347 -19.27 29.16 13.29
CA LEU A 347 -19.79 28.33 14.38
C LEU A 347 -20.00 29.10 15.70
N ASP A 348 -21.10 28.81 16.37
CA ASP A 348 -21.41 29.14 17.75
C ASP A 348 -21.39 27.88 18.63
N LYS A 349 -21.18 28.06 19.94
CA LYS A 349 -21.21 26.98 20.96
C LYS A 349 -20.38 25.76 20.55
N CYS A 350 -19.20 26.01 20.01
CA CYS A 350 -18.36 24.99 19.43
C CYS A 350 -17.45 24.35 20.49
N PHE A 351 -17.30 23.04 20.43
CA PHE A 351 -16.43 22.25 21.31
C PHE A 351 -15.36 21.52 20.51
N ASN A 352 -14.15 21.48 21.06
CA ASN A 352 -13.02 20.73 20.54
C ASN A 352 -12.77 19.49 21.39
N CYS A 353 -12.23 18.45 20.77
CA CYS A 353 -11.73 17.27 21.46
C CYS A 353 -10.67 16.53 20.62
N SER A 354 -9.92 15.63 21.25
CA SER A 354 -8.71 15.03 20.65
C SER A 354 -8.70 13.50 20.67
N THR A 355 -9.83 12.85 20.93
CA THR A 355 -9.98 11.39 20.85
C THR A 355 -10.88 10.99 19.68
N PRO A 356 -10.77 9.77 19.13
CA PRO A 356 -11.60 9.37 17.99
C PRO A 356 -13.09 9.48 18.31
N HIS A 357 -13.86 10.06 17.39
CA HIS A 357 -15.32 10.17 17.46
C HIS A 357 -15.83 10.92 18.71
N CYS A 358 -15.00 11.78 19.30
CA CYS A 358 -15.32 12.50 20.53
C CYS A 358 -16.28 13.68 20.34
N ASN A 359 -16.39 14.18 19.11
CA ASN A 359 -17.17 15.35 18.73
C ASN A 359 -18.65 15.02 18.55
N ASP A 360 -19.21 14.30 19.51
CA ASP A 360 -20.61 13.88 19.53
C ASP A 360 -21.56 15.06 19.80
N GLU A 361 -22.78 15.02 19.25
CA GLU A 361 -23.75 16.11 19.41
C GLU A 361 -24.24 16.28 20.86
N THR A 362 -24.11 15.26 21.70
CA THR A 362 -24.37 15.35 23.15
C THR A 362 -23.42 16.29 23.89
N LYS A 363 -22.31 16.70 23.25
CA LYS A 363 -21.41 17.71 23.81
C LYS A 363 -21.96 19.13 23.71
N LEU A 364 -22.95 19.34 22.83
CA LEU A 364 -23.65 20.61 22.74
C LEU A 364 -24.70 20.71 23.86
N PRO A 365 -24.93 21.91 24.42
CA PRO A 365 -26.00 22.11 25.40
C PRO A 365 -27.36 21.78 24.77
N GLN A 366 -28.16 21.01 25.51
CA GLN A 366 -29.50 20.58 25.10
C GLN A 366 -30.55 21.22 26.00
N ILE A 367 -31.69 21.58 25.41
CA ILE A 367 -32.88 22.00 26.15
C ILE A 367 -34.03 21.07 25.76
N LYS A 368 -34.88 20.74 26.72
CA LYS A 368 -36.12 20.00 26.50
C LYS A 368 -37.28 20.99 26.47
N CYS A 369 -38.01 21.01 25.36
CA CYS A 369 -39.24 21.80 25.19
C CYS A 369 -40.45 20.87 25.21
N TYR A 370 -41.64 21.35 25.57
CA TYR A 370 -42.85 20.66 25.16
C TYR A 370 -43.17 20.99 23.70
N GLN A 371 -43.71 20.00 23.00
CA GLN A 371 -44.35 20.19 21.71
C GLN A 371 -45.78 19.65 21.76
N LEU A 372 -46.73 20.45 21.28
CA LEU A 372 -48.11 20.04 21.07
C LEU A 372 -48.23 19.39 19.68
N THR A 373 -48.65 18.13 19.65
CA THR A 373 -48.94 17.40 18.40
C THR A 373 -50.36 17.71 17.93
N TYR A 374 -50.51 18.18 16.68
CA TYR A 374 -51.70 18.89 16.20
C TYR A 374 -52.93 18.03 15.89
N ASN A 375 -52.89 16.72 16.14
CA ASN A 375 -53.78 15.82 15.38
C ASN A 375 -55.08 15.44 16.09
N GLN A 376 -55.20 15.50 17.43
CA GLN A 376 -56.47 15.21 18.13
C GLN A 376 -56.55 15.97 19.47
N GLN A 377 -57.73 16.50 19.82
CA GLN A 377 -58.01 16.95 21.19
C GLN A 377 -58.43 15.74 22.05
N PRO A 378 -57.96 15.63 23.31
CA PRO A 378 -57.07 16.58 24.00
C PRO A 378 -55.63 16.50 23.48
N TYR A 379 -54.99 17.66 23.32
CA TYR A 379 -53.62 17.73 22.79
C TYR A 379 -52.64 16.98 23.71
N GLU A 380 -51.88 16.04 23.16
CA GLU A 380 -50.79 15.40 23.89
C GLU A 380 -49.57 16.33 23.97
N LYS A 381 -49.13 16.62 25.20
CA LYS A 381 -47.85 17.27 25.48
C LYS A 381 -46.74 16.22 25.41
N LYS A 382 -45.86 16.32 24.41
CA LYS A 382 -44.66 15.46 24.31
C LYS A 382 -43.42 16.28 24.57
N ALA A 383 -42.59 15.83 25.50
CA ALA A 383 -41.26 16.39 25.69
C ALA A 383 -40.42 16.09 24.44
N ARG A 384 -39.87 17.14 23.83
CA ARG A 384 -39.00 17.07 22.67
C ARG A 384 -37.67 17.70 23.02
N THR A 385 -36.57 17.00 22.73
CA THR A 385 -35.24 17.59 22.84
C THR A 385 -35.02 18.53 21.66
N CYS A 386 -34.68 19.76 21.99
CA CYS A 386 -34.60 20.87 21.07
C CYS A 386 -33.15 20.98 20.59
N TYR A 387 -32.84 20.21 19.56
CA TYR A 387 -31.55 20.22 18.89
C TYR A 387 -31.61 21.17 17.70
N GLN A 388 -31.49 22.47 17.94
CA GLN A 388 -31.28 23.46 16.88
C GLN A 388 -31.16 24.84 17.52
N SER A 389 -29.94 25.28 17.82
CA SER A 389 -29.57 26.70 17.94
C SER A 389 -30.24 27.63 18.96
N VAL A 390 -31.31 27.21 19.62
CA VAL A 390 -32.08 28.02 20.55
C VAL A 390 -31.87 27.54 21.96
N ASP A 391 -31.39 28.47 22.79
CA ASP A 391 -31.36 28.31 24.25
C ASP A 391 -32.75 28.53 24.88
N SER A 392 -33.79 28.42 24.05
CA SER A 392 -35.13 28.83 24.39
C SER A 392 -36.18 27.92 23.78
N CYS A 393 -37.24 27.73 24.54
CA CYS A 393 -38.51 27.25 24.04
C CYS A 393 -39.45 28.46 23.93
N TYR A 394 -40.38 28.41 22.99
CA TYR A 394 -41.49 29.34 23.00
C TYR A 394 -42.80 28.62 23.25
N ILE A 395 -43.71 29.35 23.90
CA ILE A 395 -45.14 29.08 23.87
C ILE A 395 -45.85 30.30 23.29
N ALA A 396 -46.77 30.06 22.36
CA ALA A 396 -47.58 31.09 21.76
C ALA A 396 -49.06 30.69 21.72
N ARG A 397 -49.96 31.66 21.56
CA ARG A 397 -51.33 31.41 21.10
C ARG A 397 -51.50 31.84 19.66
N ASP A 398 -52.09 30.97 18.85
CA ASP A 398 -52.56 31.34 17.51
C ASP A 398 -53.81 32.23 17.57
N VAL A 399 -54.26 32.71 16.40
CA VAL A 399 -55.47 33.54 16.28
C VAL A 399 -56.75 32.82 16.71
N SER A 400 -56.72 31.49 16.81
CA SER A 400 -57.81 30.63 17.26
C SER A 400 -57.66 30.23 18.73
N TRP A 401 -56.80 30.92 19.50
CA TRP A 401 -56.52 30.65 20.91
C TRP A 401 -55.92 29.27 21.21
N ARG A 402 -55.42 28.56 20.21
CA ARG A 402 -54.71 27.29 20.41
C ARG A 402 -53.29 27.58 20.85
N ALA A 403 -52.83 26.87 21.88
CA ALA A 403 -51.44 26.94 22.30
C ALA A 403 -50.55 26.23 21.26
N GLU A 404 -49.44 26.86 20.92
CA GLU A 404 -48.34 26.27 20.17
C GLU A 404 -47.09 26.30 21.04
N GLN A 405 -46.52 25.13 21.26
CA GLN A 405 -45.30 24.95 22.05
C GLN A 405 -44.23 24.37 21.11
N ASN A 406 -43.09 25.04 21.02
CA ASN A 406 -42.00 24.56 20.17
C ASN A 406 -40.63 25.07 20.64
N CYS A 407 -39.59 24.56 20.00
CA CYS A 407 -38.22 25.05 20.10
C CYS A 407 -38.15 26.41 19.40
N GLY A 408 -37.55 27.43 20.01
CA GLY A 408 -37.21 28.63 19.26
C GLY A 408 -37.33 29.93 20.01
N GLU A 409 -36.98 30.99 19.28
CA GLU A 409 -37.50 32.32 19.57
C GLU A 409 -38.96 32.42 19.14
N CYS A 410 -39.67 33.38 19.71
CA CYS A 410 -41.06 33.66 19.35
C CYS A 410 -41.22 34.03 17.87
N PRO A 411 -41.98 33.25 17.08
CA PRO A 411 -42.30 33.64 15.71
C PRO A 411 -43.05 34.96 15.67
N LYS A 412 -42.64 35.88 14.78
CA LYS A 412 -43.25 37.21 14.61
C LYS A 412 -44.76 37.19 14.32
N LYS A 413 -45.29 36.05 13.86
CA LYS A 413 -46.73 35.83 13.62
C LYS A 413 -47.58 35.81 14.89
N TYR A 414 -46.97 35.58 16.06
CA TYR A 414 -47.70 35.48 17.32
C TYR A 414 -47.61 36.77 18.13
N LYS A 415 -48.79 37.34 18.45
CA LYS A 415 -48.89 38.51 19.34
C LYS A 415 -48.71 38.16 20.82
N ASN A 416 -49.11 36.94 21.20
CA ASN A 416 -49.03 36.41 22.55
C ASN A 416 -48.05 35.25 22.57
N CYS A 417 -46.76 35.57 22.63
CA CYS A 417 -45.70 34.58 22.66
C CYS A 417 -44.72 34.88 23.80
N VAL A 418 -44.34 33.84 24.54
CA VAL A 418 -43.41 33.91 25.66
C VAL A 418 -42.26 32.96 25.37
N MET A 419 -41.04 33.48 25.47
CA MET A 419 -39.82 32.70 25.48
C MET A 419 -39.46 32.38 26.92
N CYS A 420 -38.96 31.18 27.15
CA CYS A 420 -38.28 30.86 28.40
C CYS A 420 -36.88 30.31 28.09
N ASN A 421 -35.95 30.65 28.97
CA ASN A 421 -34.58 30.21 28.92
C ASN A 421 -34.33 29.55 30.29
N HIS A 422 -33.86 28.30 30.33
CA HIS A 422 -33.34 27.62 31.54
C HIS A 422 -34.26 26.77 32.44
N THR A 423 -35.24 26.01 31.93
CA THR A 423 -35.84 24.91 32.72
C THR A 423 -35.94 23.63 31.90
N ASP A 424 -35.84 22.47 32.57
CA ASP A 424 -35.95 21.13 31.96
C ASP A 424 -37.32 20.87 31.29
N LEU A 425 -38.26 21.79 31.46
CA LEU A 425 -39.64 21.78 30.97
C LEU A 425 -40.08 23.23 30.71
N CYS A 426 -39.45 23.88 29.75
CA CYS A 426 -39.73 25.28 29.40
C CYS A 426 -40.79 25.31 28.29
N ASN A 427 -41.81 26.20 28.44
CA ASN A 427 -42.95 26.52 27.56
C ASN A 427 -44.34 25.99 28.00
N GLU A 428 -44.60 25.93 29.30
CA GLU A 428 -45.93 25.59 29.82
C GLU A 428 -47.00 26.67 29.55
N ASP A 429 -48.27 26.24 29.40
CA ASP A 429 -49.43 27.13 29.18
C ASP A 429 -49.62 28.16 30.31
N SER A 430 -49.14 27.86 31.51
CA SER A 430 -49.11 28.75 32.68
C SER A 430 -48.28 30.02 32.46
N LEU A 431 -47.35 30.00 31.49
CA LEU A 431 -46.46 31.11 31.17
C LEU A 431 -47.11 32.15 30.26
N LEU A 432 -48.24 31.83 29.62
CA LEU A 432 -48.93 32.78 28.74
C LEU A 432 -49.70 33.84 29.57
N PRO A 433 -49.58 35.13 29.24
CA PRO A 433 -50.32 36.18 29.95
C PRO A 433 -51.83 35.95 29.82
N LEU A 434 -52.53 35.95 30.96
CA LEU A 434 -53.99 35.96 31.00
C LEU A 434 -54.48 37.26 30.34
N SER A 435 -55.08 37.15 29.16
CA SER A 435 -55.87 38.25 28.61
C SER A 435 -57.09 38.43 29.49
N THR A 436 -56.97 39.34 30.46
CA THR A 436 -58.15 39.93 31.10
C THR A 436 -58.76 40.86 30.07
N THR A 437 -59.65 40.32 29.25
CA THR A 437 -60.60 41.16 28.51
C THR A 437 -61.52 41.74 29.58
N THR A 438 -61.18 42.91 30.11
CA THR A 438 -62.12 43.69 30.89
C THR A 438 -63.18 44.16 29.91
N THR A 439 -64.27 43.40 29.79
CA THR A 439 -65.48 43.88 29.14
C THR A 439 -66.04 44.97 30.06
N GLU A 440 -65.58 46.20 29.87
CA GLU A 440 -66.31 47.35 30.38
C GLU A 440 -67.63 47.40 29.60
N THR A 441 -68.70 46.89 30.20
CA THR A 441 -70.06 47.21 29.79
C THR A 441 -70.29 48.68 30.10
N LYS A 442 -69.87 49.56 29.19
CA LYS A 442 -70.28 50.97 29.21
C LYS A 442 -71.59 51.09 28.44
N THR A 443 -72.67 51.24 29.20
CA THR A 443 -73.83 52.02 28.78
C THR A 443 -73.35 53.40 28.32
N ASN A 444 -73.90 53.85 27.19
CA ASN A 444 -73.58 55.10 26.51
C ASN A 444 -73.40 56.28 27.48
N ASN A 445 -72.17 56.75 27.65
CA ASN A 445 -71.76 58.05 27.13
C ASN A 445 -70.30 58.35 27.48
N TRP A 446 -69.69 59.05 26.54
CA TRP A 446 -68.45 59.81 26.63
C TRP A 446 -67.12 59.12 26.33
N VAL A 447 -66.40 59.82 25.46
CA VAL A 447 -65.18 59.50 24.72
C VAL A 447 -64.06 59.08 25.65
N SER A 448 -63.33 58.01 25.30
CA SER A 448 -62.04 57.75 25.92
C SER A 448 -61.03 57.13 24.98
N SER A 449 -59.86 57.75 24.95
CA SER A 449 -58.60 57.26 24.38
C SER A 449 -58.08 56.06 25.16
N THR A 450 -57.76 54.97 24.47
CA THR A 450 -57.26 53.73 25.06
C THR A 450 -55.79 53.86 25.45
N THR A 451 -55.45 53.61 26.71
CA THR A 451 -54.06 53.37 27.16
C THR A 451 -53.97 51.97 27.78
N THR A 452 -53.12 51.12 27.22
CA THR A 452 -52.87 49.76 27.70
C THR A 452 -51.91 49.81 28.90
N LYS A 453 -52.35 49.40 30.10
CA LYS A 453 -51.44 49.15 31.24
C LYS A 453 -51.13 47.66 31.37
N LEU A 454 -49.85 47.33 31.24
CA LEU A 454 -49.29 46.01 31.52
C LEU A 454 -49.12 45.86 33.04
N SER A 455 -49.75 44.87 33.68
CA SER A 455 -49.47 44.55 35.09
C SER A 455 -48.57 43.31 35.16
N THR A 456 -47.35 43.49 35.66
CA THR A 456 -46.46 42.39 36.09
C THR A 456 -46.72 42.14 37.57
N LYS A 457 -47.09 40.91 37.94
CA LYS A 457 -47.12 40.50 39.35
C LYS A 457 -46.09 39.40 39.60
N ARG A 458 -45.10 39.73 40.43
CA ARG A 458 -44.18 38.81 41.10
C ARG A 458 -44.98 37.79 41.90
N ASN A 459 -44.71 36.50 41.69
CA ASN A 459 -45.02 35.44 42.63
C ASN A 459 -43.97 34.32 42.46
N LEU A 460 -42.85 34.48 43.17
CA LEU A 460 -41.89 33.40 43.40
C LEU A 460 -41.42 33.49 44.86
N GLU A 461 -42.35 33.39 45.81
CA GLU A 461 -42.00 33.35 47.24
C GLU A 461 -43.11 32.70 48.08
N LEU A 462 -43.51 31.47 47.76
CA LEU A 462 -44.49 30.72 48.59
C LEU A 462 -44.34 29.19 48.56
N LEU A 463 -43.17 28.67 48.17
CA LEU A 463 -42.88 27.22 48.18
C LEU A 463 -41.65 26.82 49.00
N LEU A 464 -41.20 27.70 49.92
CA LEU A 464 -40.06 27.45 50.82
C LEU A 464 -40.41 27.56 52.32
N ARG A 465 -41.68 27.41 52.70
CA ARG A 465 -42.11 27.33 54.12
C ARG A 465 -42.96 26.10 54.42
N VAL A 466 -42.44 24.91 54.09
CA VAL A 466 -42.82 23.66 54.76
C VAL A 466 -41.54 22.91 55.14
N GLN A 467 -40.75 23.51 56.01
CA GLN A 467 -39.77 22.81 56.83
C GLN A 467 -39.84 23.38 58.24
N HIS A 468 -40.01 22.47 59.20
CA HIS A 468 -39.96 22.63 60.65
C HIS A 468 -41.19 23.26 61.33
N ILE A 469 -41.95 22.43 62.05
CA ILE A 469 -41.99 22.40 63.53
C ILE A 469 -42.52 21.02 63.98
N VAL A 470 -41.60 20.19 64.51
CA VAL A 470 -41.57 19.59 65.87
C VAL A 470 -42.66 18.55 66.17
N PHE A 471 -42.21 17.29 66.28
CA PHE A 471 -42.67 16.37 67.31
C PHE A 471 -41.42 15.82 68.03
N LEU A 472 -41.29 16.16 69.32
CA LEU A 472 -40.33 15.58 70.27
C LEU A 472 -41.14 14.79 71.30
N GLN A 473 -40.75 13.53 71.52
CA GLN A 473 -40.51 12.86 72.82
C GLN A 473 -40.51 11.34 72.56
N ASP A 474 -39.34 10.70 72.61
CA ASP A 474 -38.63 10.19 73.80
C ASP A 474 -39.12 8.79 74.17
N HIS A 475 -38.24 7.79 73.96
CA HIS A 475 -38.07 6.68 74.89
C HIS A 475 -36.71 6.00 74.70
N ARG A 476 -35.91 6.08 75.77
CA ARG A 476 -34.70 5.31 76.06
C ARG A 476 -35.01 3.81 76.15
N HIS A 477 -34.10 2.94 75.70
CA HIS A 477 -33.18 2.18 76.58
C HIS A 477 -32.42 1.07 75.83
N LYS A 478 -31.12 0.98 76.18
CA LYS A 478 -30.13 -0.10 76.02
C LYS A 478 -29.48 -0.30 74.67
#